data_AF-M8AYD3-F1
#
_entry.id   AF-M8AYD3-F1
#
_cell.length_a   1.000
_cell.length_b   1.000
_cell.length_c   1.000
_cell.angle_alpha   90.00
_cell.angle_beta   90.00
_cell.angle_gamma   90.00
#
_symmetry.space_group_name_H-M   'P 1'
#
loop_
_entity.id
_entity.type
_entity.pdbx_description
1 polymer ?
#
loop_
_entity_poly.entity_id
_entity_poly.type
_entity_poly.pdbx_seq_one_letter_code
_entity_poly.pdbx_strand_id
1 'polypeptide(L)'
;MVDQTMYVKFFQAIWGMAEPLEEYVRALPRRPDCLVADSCNPWTAGVCAALGVPRLVMHCPSAYFLLAVHNLAKHGVYDRVGGDDMEEVEFCSERLLVDVLGVGVRSGVKLPVMNVPAEAEGVQVTSGDVEKVVAELMDGGPEGAARRTRAKKLAAEARAAMEEGGSSCTDLEDMIRHVSELSRKGSHEYGWGTSSTSLLSAAAELGVGSKSGAKKMEADAALSVHS
;
A
#
# COMPACT_ATOMS: atom_id res chain seq x y z
N MET A 1 15.25 16.66 -6.92
CA MET A 1 14.56 16.66 -5.62
C MET A 1 13.07 16.62 -5.90
N VAL A 2 12.35 15.58 -5.46
CA VAL A 2 10.89 15.50 -5.66
C VAL A 2 10.24 16.36 -4.59
N ASP A 3 9.46 17.36 -5.02
CA ASP A 3 8.68 18.22 -4.13
C ASP A 3 7.63 17.37 -3.41
N GLN A 4 7.74 17.23 -2.08
CA GLN A 4 6.82 16.47 -1.25
C GLN A 4 5.35 16.94 -1.40
N THR A 5 5.12 18.20 -1.80
CA THR A 5 3.76 18.69 -2.06
C THR A 5 3.10 18.07 -3.29
N MET A 6 3.87 17.59 -4.27
CA MET A 6 3.33 16.84 -5.41
C MET A 6 2.84 15.45 -5.00
N TYR A 7 3.54 14.80 -4.07
CA TYR A 7 3.20 13.46 -3.59
C TYR A 7 1.82 13.46 -2.92
N VAL A 8 1.59 14.40 -1.99
CA VAL A 8 0.30 14.53 -1.29
C VAL A 8 -0.85 14.81 -2.26
N LYS A 9 -0.67 15.74 -3.20
CA LYS A 9 -1.69 16.08 -4.21
C LYS A 9 -2.02 14.91 -5.12
N PHE A 10 -1.02 14.10 -5.47
CA PHE A 10 -1.20 12.89 -6.27
C PHE A 10 -2.09 11.86 -5.56
N PHE A 11 -1.83 11.56 -4.28
CA PHE A 11 -2.68 10.63 -3.54
C PHE A 11 -4.08 11.16 -3.29
N GLN A 12 -4.24 12.45 -3.02
CA GLN A 12 -5.56 13.07 -2.90
C GLN A 12 -6.38 12.94 -4.20
N ALA A 13 -5.74 13.20 -5.35
CA ALA A 13 -6.39 13.01 -6.65
C ALA A 13 -6.78 11.55 -6.88
N ILE A 14 -5.90 10.60 -6.52
CA ILE A 14 -6.19 9.16 -6.61
C ILE A 14 -7.38 8.77 -5.73
N TRP A 15 -7.41 9.25 -4.48
CA TRP A 15 -8.47 8.93 -3.54
C TRP A 15 -9.83 9.52 -3.95
N GLY A 16 -9.82 10.61 -4.72
CA GLY A 16 -11.02 11.18 -5.36
C GLY A 16 -11.64 10.30 -6.46
N MET A 17 -11.02 9.19 -6.84
CA MET A 17 -11.54 8.29 -7.88
C MET A 17 -12.59 7.28 -7.38
N ALA A 18 -13.01 7.34 -6.11
CA ALA A 18 -13.98 6.42 -5.51
C ALA A 18 -15.30 6.32 -6.30
N GLU A 19 -15.99 7.45 -6.48
CA GLU A 19 -17.25 7.51 -7.22
C GLU A 19 -17.09 7.09 -8.70
N PRO A 20 -16.12 7.64 -9.47
CA PRO A 20 -15.87 7.19 -10.84
C PRO A 20 -15.61 5.70 -10.99
N LEU A 21 -14.86 5.11 -10.06
CA LEU A 21 -14.58 3.67 -10.07
C LEU A 21 -15.85 2.86 -9.84
N GLU A 22 -16.69 3.29 -8.90
CA GLU A 22 -17.95 2.61 -8.57
C GLU A 22 -18.92 2.63 -9.75
N GLU A 23 -19.08 3.80 -10.40
CA GLU A 23 -19.90 3.94 -11.62
C GLU A 23 -19.38 3.05 -12.74
N TYR A 24 -18.07 3.03 -12.97
CA TYR A 24 -17.45 2.19 -13.98
C TYR A 24 -17.73 0.70 -13.72
N VAL A 25 -17.54 0.22 -12.49
CA VAL A 25 -17.76 -1.20 -12.16
C VAL A 25 -19.23 -1.60 -12.32
N ARG A 26 -20.18 -0.70 -12.01
CA ARG A 26 -21.62 -0.94 -12.25
C ARG A 26 -21.98 -0.99 -13.73
N ALA A 27 -21.30 -0.20 -14.56
CA ALA A 27 -21.55 -0.15 -15.99
C ALA A 27 -20.96 -1.35 -16.76
N LEU A 28 -20.09 -2.15 -16.12
CA LEU A 28 -19.52 -3.33 -16.75
C LEU A 28 -20.60 -4.38 -17.09
N PRO A 29 -20.51 -5.02 -18.27
CA PRO A 29 -21.48 -6.04 -18.68
C PRO A 29 -21.45 -7.28 -17.77
N ARG A 30 -20.34 -7.50 -17.06
CA ARG A 30 -20.20 -8.54 -16.05
C ARG A 30 -19.50 -7.96 -14.82
N ARG A 31 -20.07 -8.21 -13.64
CA ARG A 31 -19.44 -7.85 -12.37
C ARG A 31 -18.08 -8.55 -12.25
N PRO A 32 -17.03 -7.86 -11.77
CA PRO A 32 -15.74 -8.48 -11.52
C PRO A 32 -15.82 -9.46 -10.33
N ASP A 33 -15.03 -10.53 -10.39
CA ASP A 33 -14.96 -11.55 -9.33
C ASP A 33 -14.20 -11.07 -8.09
N CYS A 34 -13.28 -10.11 -8.27
CA CYS A 34 -12.63 -9.36 -7.20
C CYS A 34 -12.04 -8.05 -7.75
N LEU A 35 -11.66 -7.16 -6.84
CA LEU A 35 -10.85 -5.98 -7.15
C LEU A 35 -9.51 -6.09 -6.43
N VAL A 36 -8.41 -5.96 -7.19
CA VAL A 36 -7.06 -5.90 -6.63
C VAL A 36 -6.66 -4.44 -6.51
N ALA A 37 -6.36 -3.99 -5.29
CA ALA A 37 -5.94 -2.62 -5.03
C ALA A 37 -4.64 -2.61 -4.24
N ASP A 38 -3.74 -1.69 -4.58
CA ASP A 38 -2.55 -1.45 -3.78
C ASP A 38 -2.90 -0.95 -2.37
N SER A 39 -2.03 -1.22 -1.38
CA SER A 39 -2.17 -0.72 0.00
C SER A 39 -2.30 0.80 0.14
N CYS A 40 -1.71 1.59 -0.76
CA CYS A 40 -1.85 3.05 -0.82
C CYS A 40 -3.23 3.52 -1.33
N ASN A 41 -4.11 2.59 -1.70
CA ASN A 41 -5.47 2.85 -2.14
C ASN A 41 -6.54 2.31 -1.16
N PRO A 42 -6.52 2.72 0.12
CA PRO A 42 -7.48 2.23 1.11
C PRO A 42 -8.92 2.63 0.78
N TRP A 43 -9.13 3.73 0.05
CA TRP A 43 -10.44 4.22 -0.40
C TRP A 43 -11.23 3.20 -1.22
N THR A 44 -10.55 2.27 -1.91
CA THR A 44 -11.19 1.19 -2.67
C THR A 44 -11.98 0.21 -1.79
N ALA A 45 -11.69 0.16 -0.48
CA ALA A 45 -12.42 -0.68 0.47
C ALA A 45 -13.90 -0.33 0.54
N GLY A 46 -14.25 0.96 0.58
CA GLY A 46 -15.64 1.42 0.62
C GLY A 46 -16.40 1.03 -0.66
N VAL A 47 -15.79 1.25 -1.82
CA VAL A 47 -16.35 0.89 -3.12
C VAL A 47 -16.61 -0.62 -3.22
N CYS A 48 -15.63 -1.44 -2.83
CA CYS A 48 -15.75 -2.90 -2.87
C CYS A 48 -16.85 -3.41 -1.93
N ALA A 49 -16.96 -2.83 -0.73
CA ALA A 49 -18.01 -3.16 0.22
C ALA A 49 -19.40 -2.80 -0.33
N ALA A 50 -19.55 -1.61 -0.92
CA ALA A 50 -20.81 -1.15 -1.52
C ALA A 50 -21.28 -2.02 -2.71
N LEU A 51 -20.33 -2.59 -3.45
CA LEU A 51 -20.61 -3.43 -4.63
C LEU A 51 -20.65 -4.93 -4.32
N GLY A 52 -20.38 -5.34 -3.07
CA GLY A 52 -20.26 -6.75 -2.70
C GLY A 52 -19.15 -7.49 -3.46
N VAL A 53 -18.08 -6.78 -3.85
CA VAL A 53 -16.94 -7.32 -4.58
C VAL A 53 -15.80 -7.59 -3.59
N PRO A 54 -15.24 -8.81 -3.52
CA PRO A 54 -14.06 -9.09 -2.71
C PRO A 54 -12.89 -8.17 -3.08
N ARG A 55 -12.25 -7.58 -2.07
CA ARG A 55 -11.05 -6.75 -2.25
C ARG A 55 -9.79 -7.52 -1.86
N LEU A 56 -8.84 -7.63 -2.79
CA LEU A 56 -7.49 -8.10 -2.50
C LEU A 56 -6.56 -6.89 -2.37
N VAL A 57 -5.84 -6.84 -1.26
CA VAL A 57 -4.81 -5.81 -1.05
C VAL A 57 -3.50 -6.33 -1.58
N MET A 58 -3.03 -5.73 -2.66
CA MET A 58 -1.66 -5.91 -3.11
C MET A 58 -0.77 -5.02 -2.24
N HIS A 59 0.10 -5.65 -1.49
CA HIS A 59 1.19 -4.95 -0.84
C HIS A 59 2.40 -5.01 -1.76
N CYS A 60 2.74 -3.90 -2.42
CA CYS A 60 3.93 -3.80 -3.25
C CYS A 60 5.26 -4.08 -2.51
N PRO A 61 5.40 -3.80 -1.20
CA PRO A 61 6.61 -4.20 -0.49
C PRO A 61 6.76 -5.73 -0.44
N SER A 62 8.00 -6.22 -0.37
CA SER A 62 8.28 -7.67 -0.38
C SER A 62 7.57 -8.42 0.76
N ALA A 63 7.30 -9.73 0.58
CA ALA A 63 6.71 -10.55 1.65
C ALA A 63 7.54 -10.51 2.95
N TYR A 64 8.86 -10.37 2.84
CA TYR A 64 9.74 -10.14 3.97
C TYR A 64 9.47 -8.80 4.66
N PHE A 65 9.30 -7.71 3.89
CA PHE A 65 8.93 -6.40 4.43
C PHE A 65 7.66 -6.51 5.26
N LEU A 66 6.63 -7.18 4.74
CA LEU A 66 5.35 -7.35 5.44
C LEU A 66 5.49 -8.21 6.69
N LEU A 67 6.27 -9.28 6.63
CA LEU A 67 6.56 -10.13 7.79
C LEU A 67 7.36 -9.37 8.87
N ALA A 68 8.34 -8.57 8.46
CA ALA A 68 9.12 -7.74 9.37
C ALA A 68 8.23 -6.72 10.08
N VAL A 69 7.42 -5.96 9.33
CA VAL A 69 6.44 -5.01 9.89
C VAL A 69 5.48 -5.72 10.84
N HIS A 70 4.93 -6.86 10.43
CA HIS A 70 4.00 -7.64 11.25
C HIS A 70 4.65 -8.06 12.58
N ASN A 71 5.88 -8.57 12.54
CA ASN A 71 6.58 -8.99 13.76
C ASN A 71 6.96 -7.81 14.65
N LEU A 72 7.43 -6.70 14.07
CA LEU A 72 7.76 -5.48 14.82
C LEU A 72 6.51 -4.93 15.53
N ALA A 73 5.38 -4.84 14.83
CA ALA A 73 4.09 -4.42 15.38
C ALA A 73 3.59 -5.39 16.47
N LYS A 74 3.57 -6.69 16.18
CA LYS A 74 3.09 -7.72 17.11
C LYS A 74 3.88 -7.75 18.42
N HIS A 75 5.17 -7.44 18.37
CA HIS A 75 6.04 -7.44 19.54
C HIS A 75 6.22 -6.06 20.16
N GLY A 76 5.41 -5.06 19.77
CA GLY A 76 5.42 -3.71 20.36
C GLY A 76 6.81 -3.08 20.29
N VAL A 77 7.54 -3.27 19.18
CA VAL A 77 8.86 -2.66 18.99
C VAL A 77 8.69 -1.17 18.70
N TYR A 78 7.72 -0.80 17.86
CA TYR A 78 7.39 0.60 17.56
C TYR A 78 7.04 1.41 18.82
N ASP A 79 6.27 0.83 19.75
CA ASP A 79 5.90 1.47 21.04
C ASP A 79 7.12 1.78 21.93
N ARG A 80 8.24 1.08 21.72
CA ARG A 80 9.48 1.22 22.51
C ARG A 80 10.48 2.20 21.90
N VAL A 81 10.34 2.50 20.60
CA VAL A 81 11.30 3.32 19.85
C VAL A 81 10.71 4.69 19.48
N GLY A 82 9.38 4.86 19.51
CA GLY A 82 8.74 6.17 19.39
C GLY A 82 8.82 6.79 17.98
N GLY A 83 8.93 5.96 16.94
CA GLY A 83 8.97 6.36 15.53
C GLY A 83 7.91 5.65 14.69
N ASP A 84 7.49 6.26 13.58
CA ASP A 84 6.39 5.81 12.72
C ASP A 84 6.72 4.49 11.98
N ASP A 85 5.72 3.62 11.79
CA ASP A 85 5.83 2.22 11.33
C ASP A 85 6.57 1.96 10.00
N MET A 86 6.80 3.00 9.19
CA MET A 86 7.51 2.93 7.90
C MET A 86 9.03 3.08 8.06
N GLU A 87 9.51 3.50 9.22
CA GLU A 87 10.88 3.97 9.47
C GLU A 87 11.91 2.83 9.65
N GLU A 88 11.49 1.69 10.20
CA GLU A 88 12.41 0.59 10.56
C GLU A 88 12.61 -0.44 9.42
N VAL A 89 11.77 -0.38 8.38
CA VAL A 89 11.55 -1.53 7.49
C VAL A 89 12.43 -1.52 6.23
N GLU A 90 12.81 -0.34 5.73
CA GLU A 90 13.88 -0.24 4.72
C GLU A 90 15.20 -0.80 5.29
N PHE A 91 15.47 -0.54 6.57
CA PHE A 91 16.60 -1.14 7.28
C PHE A 91 16.43 -2.64 7.48
N CYS A 92 15.22 -3.17 7.70
CA CYS A 92 15.00 -4.61 7.67
C CYS A 92 15.40 -5.21 6.31
N SER A 93 14.98 -4.57 5.21
CA SER A 93 15.32 -5.04 3.85
C SER A 93 16.82 -4.99 3.60
N GLU A 94 17.50 -3.93 4.03
CA GLU A 94 18.96 -3.83 3.98
C GLU A 94 19.61 -4.98 4.79
N ARG A 95 19.15 -5.23 6.02
CA ARG A 95 19.65 -6.33 6.87
C ARG A 95 19.41 -7.70 6.26
N LEU A 96 18.26 -7.95 5.64
CA LEU A 96 18.04 -9.19 4.89
C LEU A 96 19.07 -9.33 3.78
N LEU A 97 19.23 -8.30 2.94
CA LEU A 97 20.11 -8.35 1.77
C LEU A 97 21.60 -8.46 2.17
N VAL A 98 22.02 -7.79 3.23
CA VAL A 98 23.42 -7.72 3.65
C VAL A 98 23.77 -8.80 4.68
N ASP A 99 23.02 -8.91 5.79
CA ASP A 99 23.41 -9.76 6.91
C ASP A 99 22.96 -11.21 6.73
N VAL A 100 21.78 -11.43 6.14
CA VAL A 100 21.19 -12.77 6.01
C VAL A 100 21.56 -13.41 4.67
N LEU A 101 21.26 -12.72 3.57
CA LEU A 101 21.49 -13.22 2.22
C LEU A 101 22.94 -12.98 1.77
N GLY A 102 23.63 -12.01 2.36
CA GLY A 102 25.01 -11.67 2.00
C GLY A 102 25.15 -11.22 0.55
N VAL A 103 24.11 -10.65 -0.06
CA VAL A 103 24.11 -10.24 -1.47
C VAL A 103 24.35 -8.74 -1.68
N GLY A 104 24.34 -7.94 -0.61
CA GLY A 104 24.49 -6.48 -0.66
C GLY A 104 25.75 -5.94 0.01
N VAL A 105 25.91 -4.62 -0.11
CA VAL A 105 26.79 -3.75 0.70
C VAL A 105 25.93 -2.60 1.18
N ARG A 106 26.14 -2.14 2.42
CA ARG A 106 25.38 -1.01 2.98
C ARG A 106 25.79 0.29 2.32
N SER A 107 24.81 1.14 2.01
CA SER A 107 25.06 2.46 1.41
C SER A 107 25.54 3.50 2.41
N GLY A 108 25.33 3.27 3.71
CA GLY A 108 25.67 4.22 4.77
C GLY A 108 24.57 5.24 5.08
N VAL A 109 23.42 5.17 4.40
CA VAL A 109 22.22 5.95 4.73
C VAL A 109 21.74 5.57 6.14
N LYS A 110 21.39 6.58 6.95
CA LYS A 110 20.97 6.38 8.34
C LYS A 110 19.53 6.81 8.60
N LEU A 111 18.97 7.65 7.73
CA LEU A 111 17.61 8.16 7.84
C LEU A 111 16.91 8.09 6.47
N PRO A 112 15.65 7.63 6.41
CA PRO A 112 14.85 7.70 5.19
C PRO A 112 14.72 9.15 4.69
N VAL A 113 14.66 9.33 3.36
CA VAL A 113 14.61 10.66 2.72
C VAL A 113 13.40 11.50 3.18
N MET A 114 12.30 10.83 3.56
CA MET A 114 11.09 11.49 4.05
C MET A 114 11.28 12.20 5.41
N ASN A 115 12.30 11.79 6.17
CA ASN A 115 12.53 12.20 7.56
C ASN A 115 13.86 12.95 7.73
N VAL A 116 14.42 13.48 6.65
CA VAL A 116 15.55 14.41 6.74
C VAL A 116 15.01 15.73 7.32
N PRO A 117 15.40 16.14 8.54
CA PRO A 117 14.95 17.42 9.09
C PRO A 117 15.23 18.53 8.08
N ALA A 118 14.33 19.51 7.92
CA ALA A 118 14.56 20.64 6.99
C ALA A 118 15.90 21.36 7.28
N GLU A 119 16.36 21.29 8.52
CA GLU A 119 17.61 21.88 9.03
C GLU A 119 18.84 20.99 8.78
N ALA A 120 18.60 19.72 8.50
CA ALA A 120 19.56 18.70 8.11
C ALA A 120 19.32 18.22 6.68
N GLU A 121 18.76 19.08 5.80
CA GLU A 121 18.92 19.00 4.34
C GLU A 121 20.41 18.91 4.04
N GLY A 122 20.94 17.70 4.14
CA GLY A 122 22.34 17.44 4.40
C GLY A 122 22.68 16.10 3.82
N VAL A 123 23.86 16.05 3.23
CA VAL A 123 24.39 14.87 2.55
C VAL A 123 24.66 13.79 3.61
N GLN A 124 23.76 12.80 3.74
CA GLN A 124 23.93 11.66 4.66
C GLN A 124 25.07 10.72 4.23
N VAL A 125 25.29 10.64 2.92
CA VAL A 125 26.31 9.80 2.28
C VAL A 125 27.04 10.68 1.28
N THR A 126 28.33 10.91 1.49
CA THR A 126 29.11 11.75 0.58
C THR A 126 29.39 11.01 -0.73
N SER A 127 29.76 11.73 -1.79
CA SER A 127 30.17 11.09 -3.04
C SER A 127 31.37 10.14 -2.84
N GLY A 128 32.28 10.45 -1.91
CA GLY A 128 33.40 9.57 -1.55
C GLY A 128 32.96 8.31 -0.80
N ASP A 129 31.89 8.36 -0.02
CA ASP A 129 31.31 7.17 0.61
C ASP A 129 30.62 6.28 -0.43
N VAL A 130 29.90 6.88 -1.38
CA VAL A 130 29.33 6.14 -2.52
C VAL A 130 30.43 5.45 -3.32
N GLU A 131 31.54 6.14 -3.60
CA GLU A 131 32.67 5.56 -4.32
C GLU A 131 33.24 4.32 -3.61
N LYS A 132 33.41 4.39 -2.27
CA LYS A 132 33.87 3.24 -1.47
C LYS A 132 32.88 2.08 -1.52
N VAL A 133 31.59 2.35 -1.34
CA VAL A 133 30.54 1.32 -1.37
C VAL A 133 30.47 0.65 -2.74
N VAL A 134 30.58 1.43 -3.83
CA VAL A 134 30.61 0.90 -5.20
C VAL A 134 31.87 0.07 -5.43
N ALA A 135 33.03 0.53 -4.98
CA ALA A 135 34.28 -0.21 -5.08
C ALA A 135 34.22 -1.56 -4.34
N GLU A 136 33.67 -1.57 -3.12
CA GLU A 136 33.45 -2.78 -2.35
C GLU A 136 32.46 -3.71 -3.04
N LEU A 137 31.31 -3.19 -3.50
CA LEU A 137 30.28 -3.96 -4.19
C LEU A 137 30.84 -4.66 -5.43
N MET A 138 31.64 -3.93 -6.21
CA MET A 138 32.24 -4.37 -7.47
C MET A 138 33.56 -5.14 -7.29
N ASP A 139 34.00 -5.37 -6.06
CA ASP A 139 35.26 -6.06 -5.76
C ASP A 139 35.43 -7.36 -6.56
N GLY A 140 36.61 -7.51 -7.16
CA GLY A 140 37.01 -8.70 -7.91
C GLY A 140 37.54 -9.83 -7.01
N GLY A 141 37.79 -9.52 -5.73
CA GLY A 141 38.27 -10.46 -4.74
C GLY A 141 37.25 -11.51 -4.29
N PRO A 142 37.65 -12.35 -3.32
CA PRO A 142 36.86 -13.49 -2.86
C PRO A 142 35.48 -13.10 -2.31
N GLU A 143 35.37 -11.98 -1.60
CA GLU A 143 34.11 -11.52 -1.01
C GLU A 143 33.12 -11.06 -2.07
N GLY A 144 33.57 -10.24 -3.03
CA GLY A 144 32.75 -9.82 -4.17
C GLY A 144 32.32 -11.01 -5.04
N ALA A 145 33.20 -12.00 -5.25
CA ALA A 145 32.87 -13.23 -5.96
C ALA A 145 31.82 -14.08 -5.21
N ALA A 146 31.96 -14.24 -3.88
CA ALA A 146 31.00 -14.96 -3.06
C ALA A 146 29.61 -14.29 -3.08
N ARG A 147 29.57 -12.96 -3.00
CA ARG A 147 28.35 -12.15 -3.13
C ARG A 147 27.64 -12.39 -4.47
N ARG A 148 28.38 -12.32 -5.58
CA ARG A 148 27.83 -12.60 -6.93
C ARG A 148 27.32 -14.04 -7.07
N THR A 149 28.00 -15.01 -6.48
CA THR A 149 27.57 -16.42 -6.49
C THR A 149 26.24 -16.61 -5.73
N ARG A 150 26.11 -16.01 -4.53
CA ARG A 150 24.85 -16.04 -3.77
C ARG A 150 23.71 -15.37 -4.54
N ALA A 151 23.96 -14.21 -5.14
CA ALA A 151 22.96 -13.51 -5.95
C ALA A 151 22.50 -14.34 -7.16
N LYS A 152 23.42 -15.03 -7.85
CA LYS A 152 23.07 -15.94 -8.97
C LYS A 152 22.24 -17.13 -8.51
N LYS A 153 22.55 -17.70 -7.34
CA LYS A 153 21.76 -18.79 -6.75
C LYS A 153 20.33 -18.33 -6.45
N LEU A 154 20.18 -17.19 -5.77
CA LEU A 154 18.85 -16.61 -5.48
C LEU A 154 18.08 -16.31 -6.76
N ALA A 155 18.74 -15.80 -7.80
CA ALA A 155 18.10 -15.55 -9.09
C ALA A 155 17.58 -16.85 -9.75
N ALA A 156 18.30 -17.96 -9.60
CA ALA A 156 17.85 -19.26 -10.09
C ALA A 156 16.65 -19.79 -9.27
N GLU A 157 16.70 -19.69 -7.95
CA GLU A 157 15.60 -20.09 -7.06
C GLU A 157 14.34 -19.26 -7.31
N ALA A 158 14.48 -17.93 -7.47
CA ALA A 158 13.36 -17.05 -7.78
C ALA A 158 12.73 -17.38 -9.15
N ARG A 159 13.53 -17.75 -10.15
CA ARG A 159 13.00 -18.21 -11.45
C ARG A 159 12.25 -19.52 -11.31
N ALA A 160 12.84 -20.51 -10.64
CA ALA A 160 12.20 -21.81 -10.40
C ALA A 160 10.89 -21.69 -9.62
N ALA A 161 10.81 -20.77 -8.65
CA ALA A 161 9.56 -20.51 -7.91
C ALA A 161 8.42 -19.96 -8.80
N MET A 162 8.77 -19.30 -9.91
CA MET A 162 7.82 -18.69 -10.86
C MET A 162 7.55 -19.54 -12.11
N GLU A 163 8.29 -20.64 -12.31
CA GLU A 163 8.01 -21.62 -13.36
C GLU A 163 6.71 -22.37 -13.07
N GLU A 164 6.13 -23.03 -14.09
CA GLU A 164 4.91 -23.84 -13.94
C GLU A 164 5.14 -24.94 -12.89
N GLY A 165 4.24 -25.02 -11.90
CA GLY A 165 4.38 -25.92 -10.75
C GLY A 165 5.41 -25.47 -9.70
N GLY A 166 6.04 -24.31 -9.88
CA GLY A 166 6.86 -23.65 -8.87
C GLY A 166 6.03 -23.05 -7.74
N SER A 167 6.63 -22.84 -6.56
CA SER A 167 5.88 -22.47 -5.34
C SER A 167 5.08 -21.17 -5.48
N SER A 168 5.66 -20.12 -6.05
CA SER A 168 4.97 -18.84 -6.22
C SER A 168 3.91 -18.90 -7.33
N CYS A 169 4.14 -19.72 -8.36
CA CYS A 169 3.12 -19.99 -9.38
C CYS A 169 1.91 -20.72 -8.75
N THR A 170 2.16 -21.77 -7.97
CA THR A 170 1.11 -22.52 -7.24
C THR A 170 0.35 -21.64 -6.24
N ASP A 171 1.04 -20.79 -5.47
CA ASP A 171 0.39 -19.86 -4.53
C ASP A 171 -0.58 -18.91 -5.25
N LEU A 172 -0.21 -18.42 -6.45
CA LEU A 172 -1.07 -17.57 -7.27
C LEU A 172 -2.27 -18.35 -7.83
N GLU A 173 -2.08 -19.59 -8.29
CA GLU A 173 -3.17 -20.45 -8.75
C GLU A 173 -4.18 -20.73 -7.63
N ASP A 174 -3.69 -21.03 -6.43
CA ASP A 174 -4.51 -21.28 -5.25
C ASP A 174 -5.28 -20.01 -4.83
N MET A 175 -4.64 -18.84 -4.91
CA MET A 175 -5.30 -17.55 -4.69
C MET A 175 -6.44 -17.31 -5.69
N ILE A 176 -6.19 -17.50 -6.99
CA ILE A 176 -7.21 -17.33 -8.04
C ILE A 176 -8.38 -18.28 -7.80
N ARG A 177 -8.09 -19.54 -7.47
CA ARG A 177 -9.11 -20.55 -7.14
C ARG A 177 -9.96 -20.11 -5.95
N HIS A 178 -9.32 -19.69 -4.87
CA HIS A 178 -9.99 -19.23 -3.65
C HIS A 178 -10.93 -18.06 -3.92
N VAL A 179 -10.45 -17.05 -4.65
CA VAL A 179 -11.23 -15.86 -4.98
C VAL A 179 -12.42 -16.20 -5.88
N SER A 180 -12.23 -17.10 -6.84
CA SER A 180 -13.31 -17.59 -7.71
C SER A 180 -14.41 -18.29 -6.91
N GLU A 181 -14.03 -19.09 -5.91
CA GLU A 181 -14.98 -19.75 -5.01
C GLU A 181 -15.74 -18.76 -4.12
N LEU A 182 -15.06 -17.72 -3.60
CA LEU A 182 -15.70 -16.66 -2.83
C LEU A 182 -16.72 -15.88 -3.66
N SER A 183 -16.38 -15.52 -4.90
CA SER A 183 -17.29 -14.84 -5.83
C SER A 183 -18.57 -15.65 -6.07
N ARG A 184 -18.44 -16.97 -6.23
CA ARG A 184 -19.59 -17.88 -6.43
C ARG A 184 -20.50 -17.93 -5.20
N LYS A 185 -19.93 -17.96 -3.99
CA LYS A 185 -20.70 -17.98 -2.72
C LYS A 185 -21.46 -16.66 -2.49
N GLY A 186 -20.80 -15.51 -2.70
CA GLY A 186 -21.45 -14.20 -2.57
C GLY A 186 -22.61 -13.98 -3.53
N SER A 187 -22.57 -14.60 -4.72
CA SER A 187 -23.66 -14.56 -5.71
C SER A 187 -24.92 -15.34 -5.27
N HIS A 188 -24.77 -16.27 -4.33
CA HIS A 188 -25.86 -17.11 -3.82
C HIS A 188 -26.51 -16.52 -2.55
N GLU A 189 -25.76 -15.74 -1.78
CA GLU A 189 -26.19 -15.10 -0.53
C GLU A 189 -26.83 -13.73 -0.76
N TYR A 190 -26.39 -13.00 -1.78
CA TYR A 190 -27.01 -11.76 -2.25
C TYR A 190 -27.57 -11.98 -3.65
N GLY A 191 -28.74 -12.62 -3.72
CA GLY A 191 -29.50 -12.69 -4.96
C GLY A 191 -29.77 -11.26 -5.45
N TRP A 192 -29.23 -10.90 -6.62
CA TRP A 192 -29.53 -9.63 -7.28
C TRP A 192 -30.96 -9.69 -7.83
N GLY A 193 -31.92 -9.56 -6.92
CA GLY A 193 -33.35 -9.57 -7.16
C GLY A 193 -34.00 -8.57 -6.21
N THR A 194 -34.15 -7.34 -6.70
CA THR A 194 -35.14 -6.32 -6.30
C THR A 194 -35.71 -6.40 -4.88
N SER A 195 -35.32 -5.44 -4.01
CA SER A 195 -36.32 -4.51 -3.43
C SER A 195 -35.63 -3.36 -2.72
N SER A 196 -35.91 -2.13 -3.15
CA SER A 196 -35.40 -0.87 -2.57
C SER A 196 -35.83 -0.62 -1.11
N THR A 197 -36.60 -1.52 -0.51
CA THR A 197 -37.13 -1.41 0.85
C THR A 197 -36.24 -1.97 1.95
N SER A 198 -35.28 -2.88 1.68
CA SER A 198 -34.45 -3.46 2.76
C SER A 198 -33.27 -2.57 3.20
N LEU A 199 -32.75 -1.71 2.31
CA LEU A 199 -31.68 -0.76 2.64
C LEU A 199 -32.16 0.36 3.58
N LEU A 200 -33.43 0.75 3.49
CA LEU A 200 -34.03 1.75 4.37
C LEU A 200 -34.28 1.21 5.78
N SER A 201 -34.56 -0.09 5.96
CA SER A 201 -34.74 -0.67 7.30
C SER A 201 -33.42 -0.84 8.03
N ALA A 202 -32.34 -1.23 7.33
CA ALA A 202 -31.01 -1.34 7.93
C ALA A 202 -30.44 0.04 8.34
N ALA A 203 -30.73 1.10 7.58
CA ALA A 203 -30.33 2.47 7.94
C ALA A 203 -31.10 3.03 9.16
N ALA A 204 -32.34 2.60 9.37
CA ALA A 204 -33.16 3.00 10.51
C ALA A 204 -32.72 2.30 11.81
N GLU A 205 -32.27 1.05 11.75
CA GLU A 205 -31.75 0.31 12.91
C GLU A 205 -30.37 0.79 13.39
N LEU A 206 -29.58 1.43 12.51
CA LEU A 206 -28.27 1.98 12.85
C LEU A 206 -28.30 3.42 13.40
N GLY A 207 -29.48 4.01 13.63
CA GLY A 207 -29.62 5.26 14.37
C GLY A 207 -28.84 6.45 13.79
N VAL A 208 -28.56 6.46 12.48
CA VAL A 208 -27.88 7.58 11.82
C VAL A 208 -28.89 8.70 11.56
N GLY A 209 -29.33 9.34 12.64
CA GLY A 209 -30.09 10.57 12.60
C GLY A 209 -29.18 11.74 12.25
N SER A 210 -29.41 12.34 11.08
CA SER A 210 -28.82 13.62 10.69
C SER A 210 -29.11 14.69 11.74
N LYS A 211 -28.07 15.22 12.40
CA LYS A 211 -28.13 16.56 13.00
C LYS A 211 -27.35 17.53 12.11
N SER A 212 -28.03 18.01 11.08
CA SER A 212 -27.63 19.23 10.36
C SER A 212 -27.79 20.44 11.28
N GLY A 213 -26.69 21.08 11.65
CA GLY A 213 -26.69 22.43 12.24
C GLY A 213 -26.19 23.44 11.21
N ALA A 214 -26.92 23.61 10.10
CA ALA A 214 -26.63 24.64 9.12
C ALA A 214 -27.00 26.01 9.72
N LYS A 215 -25.98 26.85 9.97
CA LYS A 215 -26.16 28.26 10.30
C LYS A 215 -26.58 28.98 9.01
N LYS A 216 -27.86 29.34 8.95
CA LYS A 216 -28.51 30.07 7.85
C LYS A 216 -27.86 31.45 7.71
N MET A 217 -27.33 31.77 6.54
CA MET A 217 -26.92 33.12 6.16
C MET A 217 -28.01 33.66 5.23
N GLU A 218 -28.88 34.53 5.76
CA GLU A 218 -29.82 35.31 4.97
C GLU A 218 -29.20 36.69 4.69
N ALA A 219 -29.22 37.07 3.42
CA ALA A 219 -28.98 38.43 2.97
C ALA A 219 -30.35 39.08 2.77
N ASP A 220 -30.59 40.22 3.43
CA ASP A 220 -31.38 41.29 2.81
C ASP A 220 -31.03 42.67 3.39
N ALA A 221 -31.22 43.67 2.55
CA ALA A 221 -30.61 44.99 2.57
C ALA A 221 -31.35 46.03 3.43
N ALA A 222 -30.61 47.05 3.90
CA ALA A 222 -31.09 48.44 3.99
C ALA A 222 -29.92 49.39 4.32
N LEU A 223 -29.45 50.16 3.33
CA LEU A 223 -28.68 51.39 3.53
C LEU A 223 -29.54 52.54 2.99
N SER A 224 -30.11 53.34 3.89
CA SER A 224 -30.77 54.60 3.55
C SER A 224 -29.78 55.75 3.78
N VAL A 225 -29.66 56.56 2.73
CA VAL A 225 -28.85 57.78 2.64
C VAL A 225 -29.54 58.91 3.41
N HIS A 226 -28.78 59.80 4.04
CA HIS A 226 -29.12 61.23 4.01
C HIS A 226 -27.86 62.10 3.97
N SER A 227 -28.02 63.22 3.26
CA SER A 227 -27.07 64.25 2.80
C SER A 227 -26.10 64.80 3.84
#